data_AF-A0A425W1D4-F1
#
_entry.id   AF-A0A425W1D4-F1
#
_cell.length_a   1.000
_cell.length_b   1.000
_cell.length_c   1.000
_cell.angle_alpha   90.00
_cell.angle_beta   90.00
_cell.angle_gamma   90.00
#
_symmetry.space_group_name_H-M   'P 1'
#
loop_
_entity.id
_entity.type
_entity.pdbx_description
1 polymer ?
#
loop_
_entity_poly.entity_id
_entity_poly.type
_entity_poly.pdbx_seq_one_letter_code
_entity_poly.pdbx_strand_id
1 'polypeptide(L)'
;MQDVPATEEEWTELEELVSSTSFTHPHHMPLRWHDTIHEPDAIARDACLEDRCAIIARVGLLTLSGGTGGWRVREAMNRVAQTLGVVCSADVSLLTIECTCVDGTERETFIVSLPSCGVNTKRIWRMETFMKDLEACGADLTVKECHRLMDQIEHETKGGYTPLQSALASALACSAFVFLLGG
;
A
#
# COMPACT_ATOMS: atom_id res chain seq x y z
N MET A 1 0.64 28.91 28.20
CA MET A 1 -0.40 29.96 28.19
C MET A 1 -0.40 30.49 26.76
N GLN A 2 -1.24 29.88 25.92
CA GLN A 2 -1.33 30.16 24.48
C GLN A 2 -2.06 31.49 24.28
N ASP A 3 -1.52 32.33 23.38
CA ASP A 3 -2.21 33.51 22.86
C ASP A 3 -3.44 33.05 22.09
N VAL A 4 -4.61 33.22 22.70
CA VAL A 4 -5.92 32.99 22.07
C VAL A 4 -6.28 34.28 21.32
N PRO A 5 -6.57 34.22 20.01
CA PRO A 5 -6.90 35.41 19.21
C PRO A 5 -8.16 36.09 19.76
N ALA A 6 -8.14 37.42 19.83
CA ALA A 6 -9.08 38.21 20.61
C ALA A 6 -10.23 38.81 19.77
N THR A 7 -10.13 38.74 18.44
CA THR A 7 -11.05 39.41 17.52
C THR A 7 -11.56 38.48 16.41
N GLU A 8 -12.80 38.67 15.94
CA GLU A 8 -13.38 37.86 14.85
C GLU A 8 -12.57 37.96 13.54
N GLU A 9 -11.92 39.09 13.30
CA GLU A 9 -11.01 39.28 12.16
C GLU A 9 -9.77 38.38 12.27
N GLU A 10 -9.14 38.28 13.44
CA GLU A 10 -8.02 37.35 13.67
C GLU A 10 -8.44 35.88 13.56
N TRP A 11 -9.67 35.54 13.99
CA TRP A 11 -10.21 34.18 13.79
C TRP A 11 -10.39 33.88 12.30
N THR A 12 -10.89 34.84 11.53
CA THR A 12 -11.12 34.70 10.08
C THR A 12 -9.79 34.59 9.32
N GLU A 13 -8.78 35.39 9.69
CA GLU A 13 -7.44 35.33 9.10
C GLU A 13 -6.73 34.01 9.40
N LEU A 14 -6.92 33.46 10.61
CA LEU A 14 -6.42 32.14 10.98
C LEU A 14 -7.16 31.01 10.26
N GLU A 15 -8.48 31.12 10.06
CA GLU A 15 -9.25 30.17 9.25
C GLU A 15 -8.80 30.18 7.78
N GLU A 16 -8.55 31.36 7.21
CA GLU A 16 -7.98 31.50 5.86
C GLU A 16 -6.55 30.94 5.77
N LEU A 17 -5.70 31.22 6.76
CA LEU A 17 -4.34 30.68 6.85
C LEU A 17 -4.33 29.16 6.95
N VAL A 18 -5.12 28.57 7.86
CA VAL A 18 -5.23 27.12 8.05
C VAL A 18 -5.83 26.44 6.80
N SER A 19 -6.83 27.07 6.18
CA SER A 19 -7.44 26.63 4.92
C SER A 19 -6.45 26.67 3.74
N SER A 20 -5.57 27.67 3.70
CA SER A 20 -4.55 27.83 2.65
C SER A 20 -3.34 26.90 2.78
N THR A 21 -3.03 26.43 3.99
CA THR A 21 -2.01 25.41 4.22
C THR A 21 -2.51 24.03 3.81
N SER A 22 -2.09 23.56 2.64
CA SER A 22 -2.17 22.14 2.30
C SER A 22 -1.29 21.34 3.28
N PHE A 23 -1.90 20.81 4.34
CA PHE A 23 -1.26 19.82 5.22
C PHE A 23 -1.12 18.50 4.48
N THR A 24 -0.16 18.43 3.56
CA THR A 24 0.29 17.19 2.93
C THR A 24 1.66 16.80 3.47
N HIS A 25 1.83 16.87 4.80
CA HIS A 25 2.96 16.20 5.42
C HIS A 25 2.55 14.75 5.69
N PRO A 26 3.19 13.74 5.07
CA PRO A 26 2.91 12.36 5.42
C PRO A 26 3.23 12.17 6.91
N HIS A 27 2.27 11.67 7.67
CA HIS A 27 2.43 11.42 9.11
C HIS A 27 3.37 10.25 9.45
N HIS A 28 4.08 9.70 8.45
CA HIS A 28 5.14 8.71 8.63
C HIS A 28 6.20 8.83 7.53
N MET A 29 7.39 8.31 7.82
CA MET A 29 8.49 8.25 6.88
C MET A 29 8.28 7.10 5.88
N PRO A 30 8.34 7.34 4.55
CA PRO A 30 8.23 6.28 3.57
C PRO A 30 9.43 5.34 3.67
N LEU A 31 9.18 4.02 3.63
CA LEU A 31 10.25 3.04 3.60
C LEU A 31 10.97 3.09 2.24
N ARG A 32 12.30 3.24 2.27
CA ARG A 32 13.13 3.25 1.06
C ARG A 32 13.56 1.84 0.70
N TRP A 33 12.68 1.11 0.03
CA TRP A 33 12.90 -0.29 -0.35
C TRP A 33 14.28 -0.58 -0.94
N HIS A 34 14.77 0.27 -1.86
CA HIS A 34 16.07 0.05 -2.51
C HIS A 34 17.28 0.28 -1.61
N ASP A 35 17.13 1.08 -0.56
CA ASP A 35 18.22 1.38 0.38
C ASP A 35 18.29 0.31 1.50
N THR A 36 17.24 -0.49 1.68
CA THR A 36 17.12 -1.54 2.71
C THR A 36 17.49 -2.93 2.19
N ILE A 37 17.71 -3.10 0.87
CA ILE A 37 18.05 -4.41 0.30
C ILE A 37 19.50 -4.77 0.63
N HIS A 38 19.70 -5.98 1.15
CA HIS A 38 21.02 -6.51 1.45
C HIS A 38 21.68 -7.17 0.22
N GLU A 39 20.94 -7.99 -0.53
CA GLU A 39 21.46 -8.80 -1.64
C GLU A 39 20.64 -8.57 -2.92
N PRO A 40 20.85 -7.46 -3.65
CA PRO A 40 19.98 -7.07 -4.76
C PRO A 40 20.00 -8.03 -5.95
N ASP A 41 21.15 -8.66 -6.21
CA ASP A 41 21.35 -9.54 -7.36
C ASP A 41 21.12 -11.03 -7.00
N ALA A 42 20.80 -11.33 -5.73
CA ALA A 42 20.44 -12.69 -5.34
C ALA A 42 19.05 -13.05 -5.87
N ILE A 43 18.87 -14.33 -6.18
CA ILE A 43 17.56 -14.90 -6.51
C ILE A 43 16.66 -14.71 -5.29
N ALA A 44 15.45 -14.19 -5.50
CA ALA A 44 14.55 -13.79 -4.43
C ALA A 44 14.25 -14.94 -3.45
N ARG A 45 14.22 -16.19 -3.94
CA ARG A 45 14.01 -17.38 -3.10
C ARG A 45 15.20 -17.72 -2.19
N ASP A 46 16.42 -17.42 -2.63
CA ASP A 46 17.66 -17.79 -1.94
C ASP A 46 18.27 -16.61 -1.16
N ALA A 47 17.68 -15.42 -1.27
CA ALA A 47 18.10 -14.23 -0.54
C ALA A 47 17.88 -14.36 0.98
N CYS A 48 18.51 -13.47 1.75
CA CYS A 48 18.34 -13.42 3.20
C CYS A 48 16.87 -13.27 3.62
N LEU A 49 16.54 -13.70 4.85
CA LEU A 49 15.16 -13.62 5.34
C LEU A 49 14.62 -12.19 5.34
N GLU A 50 15.47 -11.19 5.60
CA GLU A 50 15.11 -9.77 5.58
C GLU A 50 14.62 -9.33 4.19
N ASP A 51 15.36 -9.63 3.13
CA ASP A 51 14.99 -9.27 1.75
C ASP A 51 13.70 -9.99 1.31
N ARG A 52 13.55 -11.27 1.67
CA ARG A 52 12.31 -12.04 1.41
C ARG A 52 11.12 -11.43 2.15
N CYS A 53 11.30 -11.06 3.41
CA CYS A 53 10.29 -10.39 4.22
C CYS A 53 9.92 -9.02 3.65
N ALA A 54 10.90 -8.25 3.18
CA ALA A 54 10.70 -6.95 2.55
C ALA A 54 9.87 -7.06 1.26
N ILE A 55 10.12 -8.08 0.41
CA ILE A 55 9.29 -8.34 -0.79
C ILE A 55 7.84 -8.62 -0.38
N ILE A 56 7.62 -9.51 0.59
CA ILE A 56 6.27 -9.90 1.06
C ILE A 56 5.54 -8.69 1.66
N ALA A 57 6.21 -7.93 2.52
CA ALA A 57 5.67 -6.72 3.14
C ALA A 57 5.29 -5.68 2.08
N ARG A 58 6.13 -5.50 1.05
CA ARG A 58 5.87 -4.56 -0.04
C ARG A 58 4.69 -4.98 -0.92
N VAL A 59 4.56 -6.28 -1.21
CA VAL A 59 3.39 -6.84 -1.92
C VAL A 59 2.13 -6.60 -1.11
N GLY A 60 2.17 -6.86 0.20
CA GLY A 60 1.08 -6.56 1.12
C GLY A 60 0.71 -5.08 1.08
N LEU A 61 1.69 -4.19 1.18
CA LEU A 61 1.50 -2.73 1.19
C LEU A 61 0.86 -2.23 -0.12
N LEU A 62 1.38 -2.67 -1.27
CA LEU A 62 0.83 -2.29 -2.57
C LEU A 62 -0.58 -2.84 -2.77
N THR A 63 -0.85 -4.07 -2.32
CA THR A 63 -2.18 -4.68 -2.40
C THR A 63 -3.18 -3.95 -1.50
N LEU A 64 -2.80 -3.66 -0.25
CA LEU A 64 -3.61 -2.88 0.69
C LEU A 64 -3.90 -1.47 0.17
N SER A 65 -2.90 -0.82 -0.45
CA SER A 65 -3.05 0.51 -1.05
C SER A 65 -3.99 0.56 -2.25
N GLY A 66 -4.36 -0.61 -2.80
CA GLY A 66 -5.43 -0.74 -3.79
C GLY A 66 -6.83 -0.63 -3.19
N GLY A 67 -6.98 -0.67 -1.86
CA GLY A 67 -8.27 -0.59 -1.16
C GLY A 67 -9.01 -1.92 -1.07
N THR A 68 -8.30 -3.04 -1.14
CA THR A 68 -8.89 -4.38 -1.02
C THR A 68 -9.01 -4.82 0.45
N GLY A 69 -9.85 -5.83 0.72
CA GLY A 69 -10.06 -6.32 2.09
C GLY A 69 -8.84 -7.04 2.68
N GLY A 70 -8.66 -6.97 4.00
CA GLY A 70 -7.50 -7.54 4.69
C GLY A 70 -7.31 -9.06 4.48
N TRP A 71 -8.40 -9.81 4.24
CA TRP A 71 -8.30 -11.22 3.84
C TRP A 71 -7.54 -11.41 2.52
N ARG A 72 -7.84 -10.57 1.49
CA ARG A 72 -7.16 -10.63 0.19
C ARG A 72 -5.70 -10.19 0.28
N VAL A 73 -5.39 -9.26 1.20
CA VAL A 73 -4.00 -8.84 1.47
C VAL A 73 -3.22 -10.00 2.10
N ARG A 74 -3.78 -10.67 3.11
CA ARG A 74 -3.13 -11.86 3.72
C ARG A 74 -2.93 -12.97 2.71
N GLU A 75 -3.93 -13.23 1.86
CA GLU A 75 -3.81 -14.21 0.77
C GLU A 75 -2.69 -13.85 -0.21
N ALA A 76 -2.61 -12.58 -0.62
CA ALA A 76 -1.53 -12.09 -1.46
C ALA A 76 -0.14 -12.32 -0.84
N MET A 77 0.01 -11.98 0.44
CA MET A 77 1.26 -12.18 1.18
C MET A 77 1.62 -13.66 1.31
N ASN A 78 0.64 -14.53 1.60
CA ASN A 78 0.85 -15.97 1.73
C ASN A 78 1.30 -16.61 0.41
N ARG A 79 0.70 -16.23 -0.72
CA ARG A 79 1.07 -16.71 -2.05
C ARG A 79 2.52 -16.40 -2.38
N VAL A 80 2.96 -15.17 -2.10
CA VAL A 80 4.35 -14.76 -2.30
C VAL A 80 5.28 -15.46 -1.30
N ALA A 81 4.89 -15.56 -0.03
CA ALA A 81 5.67 -16.27 0.99
C ALA A 81 5.92 -17.75 0.62
N GLN A 82 4.90 -18.44 0.10
CA GLN A 82 5.04 -19.80 -0.41
C GLN A 82 6.02 -19.90 -1.58
N THR A 83 5.98 -18.93 -2.49
CA THR A 83 6.90 -18.87 -3.64
C THR A 83 8.35 -18.65 -3.19
N LEU A 84 8.55 -17.84 -2.15
CA LEU A 84 9.87 -17.55 -1.57
C LEU A 84 10.34 -18.58 -0.53
N GLY A 85 9.51 -19.59 -0.21
CA GLY A 85 9.85 -20.66 0.72
C GLY A 85 9.85 -20.27 2.20
N VAL A 86 9.15 -19.20 2.59
CA VAL A 86 9.07 -18.72 3.98
C VAL A 86 7.65 -18.83 4.53
N VAL A 87 7.53 -18.98 5.84
CA VAL A 87 6.23 -18.91 6.53
C VAL A 87 6.01 -17.47 6.97
N CYS A 88 4.95 -16.83 6.47
CA CYS A 88 4.57 -15.48 6.85
C CYS A 88 3.29 -15.51 7.69
N SER A 89 3.32 -14.87 8.87
CA SER A 89 2.14 -14.54 9.65
C SER A 89 1.92 -13.03 9.59
N ALA A 90 0.78 -12.59 9.06
CA ALA A 90 0.49 -11.17 8.86
C ALA A 90 -0.79 -10.73 9.57
N ASP A 91 -0.70 -9.63 10.31
CA ASP A 91 -1.84 -8.85 10.74
C ASP A 91 -2.03 -7.63 9.84
N VAL A 92 -3.27 -7.43 9.39
CA VAL A 92 -3.63 -6.39 8.43
C VAL A 92 -4.72 -5.53 9.05
N SER A 93 -4.37 -4.28 9.29
CA SER A 93 -5.26 -3.22 9.75
C SER A 93 -5.66 -2.31 8.58
N LEU A 94 -6.37 -1.21 8.86
CA LEU A 94 -6.87 -0.30 7.81
C LEU A 94 -5.74 0.36 6.99
N LEU A 95 -4.67 0.76 7.67
CA LEU A 95 -3.55 1.51 7.08
C LEU A 95 -2.19 0.84 7.33
N THR A 96 -2.15 -0.21 8.14
CA THR A 96 -0.90 -0.80 8.61
C THR A 96 -0.91 -2.31 8.40
N ILE A 97 0.26 -2.86 8.14
CA ILE A 97 0.52 -4.29 8.07
C ILE A 97 1.68 -4.57 9.00
N GLU A 98 1.49 -5.55 9.87
CA GLU A 98 2.55 -6.16 10.67
C GLU A 98 2.71 -7.59 10.16
N CYS A 99 3.92 -7.98 9.80
CA CYS A 99 4.20 -9.33 9.35
C CYS A 99 5.46 -9.89 9.97
N THR A 100 5.37 -11.12 10.44
CA THR A 100 6.52 -11.89 10.90
C THR A 100 6.77 -13.02 9.92
N CYS A 101 7.94 -13.03 9.31
CA CYS A 101 8.42 -14.11 8.46
C CYS A 101 9.34 -15.02 9.27
N VAL A 102 9.20 -16.33 9.06
CA VAL A 102 9.98 -17.37 9.74
C VAL A 102 10.54 -18.32 8.69
N ASP A 103 11.86 -18.54 8.78
CA ASP A 103 12.58 -19.55 8.02
C ASP A 103 13.50 -20.33 8.97
N GLY A 104 13.16 -21.58 9.26
CA GLY A 104 13.86 -22.41 10.24
C GLY A 104 13.95 -21.75 11.61
N THR A 105 15.15 -21.28 11.98
CA THR A 105 15.43 -20.60 13.26
C THR A 105 15.40 -19.09 13.19
N GLU A 106 15.40 -18.50 11.99
CA GLU A 106 15.39 -17.07 11.79
C GLU A 106 13.95 -16.55 11.84
N ARG A 107 13.78 -15.38 12.48
CA ARG A 107 12.50 -14.67 12.53
C ARG A 107 12.75 -13.20 12.28
N GLU A 108 12.05 -12.63 11.32
CA GLU A 108 12.10 -11.20 11.04
C GLU A 108 10.68 -10.63 11.07
N THR A 109 10.54 -9.47 11.72
CA THR A 109 9.25 -8.77 11.82
C THR A 109 9.34 -7.42 11.12
N PHE A 110 8.38 -7.18 10.23
CA PHE A 110 8.27 -5.99 9.42
C PHE A 110 6.95 -5.27 9.72
N ILE A 111 7.02 -3.95 9.85
CA ILE A 111 5.83 -3.11 10.03
C ILE A 111 5.85 -2.04 8.95
N VAL A 112 4.76 -1.96 8.20
CA VAL A 112 4.60 -1.01 7.10
C VAL A 112 3.26 -0.29 7.18
N SER A 113 3.26 0.98 6.80
CA SER A 113 2.11 1.87 6.94
C SER A 113 1.85 2.65 5.65
N LEU A 114 0.57 2.90 5.36
CA LEU A 114 0.11 3.69 4.22
C LEU A 114 -0.28 5.11 4.63
N PRO A 115 0.00 6.14 3.80
CA PRO A 115 -0.28 7.53 4.16
C PRO A 115 -1.73 7.90 3.98
N SER A 116 -2.41 7.14 3.13
CA SER A 116 -3.83 7.24 2.88
C SER A 116 -4.34 5.91 2.36
N CYS A 117 -5.63 5.65 2.57
CA CYS A 117 -6.35 4.58 1.91
C CYS A 117 -7.24 5.15 0.81
N GLY A 118 -7.45 4.36 -0.23
CA GLY A 118 -8.32 4.67 -1.35
C GLY A 118 -8.52 3.41 -2.19
N VAL A 119 -9.48 3.43 -3.11
CA VAL A 119 -9.73 2.31 -4.01
C VAL A 119 -9.03 2.57 -5.35
N ASN A 120 -8.14 1.68 -5.75
CA ASN A 120 -7.46 1.72 -7.03
C ASN A 120 -7.55 0.35 -7.72
N THR A 121 -8.61 0.17 -8.51
CA THR A 121 -8.88 -1.10 -9.20
C THR A 121 -7.79 -1.48 -10.19
N LYS A 122 -7.12 -0.48 -10.81
CA LYS A 122 -5.98 -0.74 -11.71
C LYS A 122 -4.81 -1.36 -10.95
N ARG A 123 -4.53 -0.87 -9.74
CA ARG A 123 -3.49 -1.42 -8.85
C ARG A 123 -3.85 -2.82 -8.38
N ILE A 124 -5.10 -3.05 -7.96
CA ILE A 124 -5.57 -4.39 -7.58
C ILE A 124 -5.31 -5.38 -8.72
N TRP A 125 -5.72 -5.04 -9.94
CA TRP A 125 -5.57 -5.92 -11.10
C TRP A 125 -4.10 -6.17 -11.48
N ARG A 126 -3.26 -5.12 -11.46
CA ARG A 126 -1.83 -5.24 -11.74
C ARG A 126 -1.11 -6.09 -10.69
N MET A 127 -1.41 -5.91 -9.40
CA MET A 127 -0.84 -6.73 -8.34
C MET A 127 -1.28 -8.19 -8.43
N GLU A 128 -2.55 -8.45 -8.79
CA GLU A 128 -3.02 -9.81 -9.01
C GLU A 128 -2.30 -10.50 -10.18
N THR A 129 -2.04 -9.76 -11.26
CA THR A 129 -1.28 -10.25 -12.41
C THR A 129 0.17 -10.52 -12.01
N PHE A 130 0.81 -9.57 -11.33
CA PHE A 130 2.17 -9.72 -10.81
C PHE A 130 2.34 -10.95 -9.92
N MET A 131 1.40 -11.22 -9.01
CA MET A 131 1.48 -12.41 -8.16
C MET A 131 1.38 -13.70 -8.96
N LYS A 132 0.53 -13.76 -9.99
CA LYS A 132 0.44 -14.92 -10.89
C LYS A 132 1.75 -15.12 -11.66
N ASP A 133 2.34 -14.04 -12.15
CA ASP A 133 3.62 -14.09 -12.86
C ASP A 133 4.76 -14.52 -11.93
N LEU A 134 4.76 -14.04 -10.68
CA LEU A 134 5.73 -14.43 -9.65
C LEU A 134 5.57 -15.91 -9.27
N GLU A 135 4.35 -16.45 -9.17
CA GLU A 135 4.16 -17.89 -8.93
C GLU A 135 4.63 -18.76 -10.10
N ALA A 136 4.48 -18.26 -11.33
CA ALA A 136 4.88 -18.99 -12.53
C ALA A 136 6.39 -18.96 -12.78
N CYS A 137 7.05 -17.84 -12.46
CA CYS A 137 8.44 -17.56 -12.84
C CYS A 137 9.37 -17.20 -11.67
N GLY A 138 8.85 -17.16 -10.43
CA GLY A 138 9.54 -16.56 -9.27
C GLY A 138 10.78 -17.30 -8.80
N ALA A 139 11.06 -18.50 -9.33
CA ALA A 139 12.32 -19.19 -9.07
C ALA A 139 13.54 -18.49 -9.69
N ASP A 140 13.34 -17.62 -10.69
CA ASP A 140 14.45 -17.00 -11.44
C ASP A 140 14.55 -15.48 -11.26
N LEU A 141 13.63 -14.86 -10.51
CA LEU A 141 13.62 -13.41 -10.32
C LEU A 141 14.56 -12.99 -9.19
N THR A 142 15.37 -11.96 -9.44
CA THR A 142 16.21 -11.35 -8.41
C THR A 142 15.41 -10.45 -7.47
N VAL A 143 15.93 -10.20 -6.27
CA VAL A 143 15.32 -9.27 -5.29
C VAL A 143 15.09 -7.89 -5.93
N LYS A 144 16.10 -7.38 -6.64
CA LYS A 144 16.03 -6.10 -7.35
C LYS A 144 14.95 -6.09 -8.44
N GLU A 145 14.79 -7.17 -9.19
CA GLU A 145 13.75 -7.26 -10.22
C GLU A 145 12.35 -7.28 -9.62
N CYS A 146 12.14 -7.99 -8.51
CA CYS A 146 10.88 -7.97 -7.76
C CYS A 146 10.50 -6.54 -7.36
N HIS A 147 11.45 -5.80 -6.78
CA HIS A 147 11.22 -4.41 -6.41
C HIS A 147 11.00 -3.48 -7.61
N ARG A 148 11.72 -3.68 -8.70
CA ARG A 148 11.55 -2.92 -9.95
C ARG A 148 10.18 -3.14 -10.59
N LEU A 149 9.69 -4.38 -10.62
CA LEU A 149 8.35 -4.70 -11.12
C LEU A 149 7.26 -4.03 -10.25
N MET A 150 7.45 -4.04 -8.93
CA MET A 150 6.57 -3.34 -8.00
C MET A 150 6.61 -1.81 -8.20
N ASP A 151 7.77 -1.20 -8.48
CA ASP A 151 7.86 0.23 -8.82
C ASP A 151 7.09 0.55 -10.09
N GLN A 152 7.20 -0.30 -11.11
CA GLN A 152 6.51 -0.13 -12.37
C GLN A 152 4.99 -0.12 -12.14
N ILE A 153 4.47 -1.04 -11.34
CA ILE A 153 3.04 -1.09 -10.99
C ILE A 153 2.62 0.18 -10.24
N GLU A 154 3.42 0.64 -9.29
CA GLU A 154 3.13 1.86 -8.55
C GLU A 154 3.07 3.08 -9.49
N HIS A 155 4.04 3.21 -10.38
CA HIS A 155 4.11 4.29 -11.36
C HIS A 155 2.93 4.26 -12.33
N GLU A 156 2.60 3.10 -12.90
CA GLU A 156 1.49 2.94 -13.85
C GLU A 156 0.11 3.21 -13.23
N THR A 157 -0.02 3.14 -11.91
CA THR A 157 -1.31 3.23 -11.20
C THR A 157 -1.57 4.60 -10.57
N LYS A 158 -0.66 5.58 -10.71
CA LYS A 158 -0.76 6.91 -10.09
C LYS A 158 -1.83 7.85 -10.68
N GLY A 159 -2.39 7.56 -11.86
CA GLY A 159 -3.34 8.48 -12.54
C GLY A 159 -4.60 7.79 -13.03
N GLY A 160 -5.64 7.74 -12.20
CA GLY A 160 -6.91 7.10 -12.55
C GLY A 160 -7.99 8.10 -13.00
N TYR A 161 -8.33 9.05 -12.12
CA TYR A 161 -9.49 9.93 -12.30
C TYR A 161 -9.27 11.28 -11.63
N THR A 162 -9.82 12.33 -12.22
CA THR A 162 -9.91 13.64 -11.58
C THR A 162 -10.93 13.60 -10.44
N PRO A 163 -10.80 14.45 -9.39
CA PRO A 163 -11.77 14.48 -8.29
C PRO A 163 -13.22 14.68 -8.77
N LEU A 164 -13.42 15.48 -9.82
CA LEU A 164 -14.73 15.74 -10.40
C LEU A 164 -15.35 14.48 -11.04
N GLN A 165 -14.54 13.69 -11.76
CA GLN A 165 -15.01 12.43 -12.36
C GLN A 165 -15.44 11.43 -11.28
N SER A 166 -14.64 11.29 -10.22
CA SER A 166 -14.98 10.41 -9.10
C SER A 166 -16.26 10.87 -8.39
N ALA A 167 -16.45 12.17 -8.19
CA ALA A 167 -17.64 12.73 -7.56
C ALA A 167 -18.91 12.47 -8.39
N LEU A 168 -18.85 12.71 -9.71
CA LEU A 168 -19.98 12.45 -10.61
C LEU A 168 -20.33 10.96 -10.67
N ALA A 169 -19.33 10.08 -10.72
CA ALA A 169 -19.56 8.64 -10.70
C ALA A 169 -20.21 8.18 -9.38
N SER A 170 -19.75 8.69 -8.24
CA SER A 170 -20.33 8.39 -6.93
C SER A 170 -21.76 8.90 -6.81
N ALA A 171 -22.04 10.13 -7.25
CA ALA A 171 -23.39 10.69 -7.24
C ALA A 171 -24.35 9.84 -8.09
N LEU A 172 -23.93 9.46 -9.30
CA LEU A 172 -24.72 8.60 -10.19
C LEU A 172 -24.99 7.22 -9.58
N ALA A 173 -23.99 6.61 -8.95
CA ALA A 173 -24.14 5.33 -8.26
C ALA A 173 -25.13 5.42 -7.09
N CYS A 174 -25.03 6.47 -6.26
CA CYS A 174 -25.94 6.70 -5.15
C CYS A 174 -27.38 6.96 -5.64
N SER A 175 -27.57 7.78 -6.68
CA SER A 175 -28.89 8.02 -7.27
C SER A 175 -29.53 6.75 -7.85
N ALA A 176 -28.74 5.92 -8.53
CA ALA A 176 -29.22 4.63 -9.05
C ALA A 176 -29.65 3.70 -7.92
N PHE A 177 -28.89 3.66 -6.80
CA PHE A 177 -29.25 2.84 -5.64
C PHE A 177 -30.53 3.31 -4.95
N VAL A 178 -30.71 4.62 -4.76
CA VAL A 178 -31.95 5.20 -4.20
C VAL A 178 -33.16 4.88 -5.09
N PHE A 179 -33.01 5.00 -6.41
CA PHE A 179 -34.07 4.64 -7.36
C PHE A 179 -34.45 3.16 -7.27
N LEU A 180 -33.47 2.26 -7.13
CA LEU A 180 -33.72 0.82 -6.95
C LEU A 180 -34.42 0.49 -5.62
N LEU A 181 -34.22 1.28 -4.57
CA LEU A 181 -34.89 1.12 -3.28
C LEU A 181 -36.32 1.70 -3.24
N GLY A 182 -36.80 2.28 -4.34
CA GLY A 182 -38.18 2.74 -4.47
C GLY A 182 -38.40 4.25 -4.37
N GLY A 183 -37.33 5.04 -4.26
CA GLY A 183 -37.37 6.52 -4.33
C GLY A 183 -38.07 7.19 -3.17
#